data_AF-A0A7C6UGQ6-F1
#
_entry.id   AF-A0A7C6UGQ6-F1
#
_cell.length_a   1.000
_cell.length_b   1.000
_cell.length_c   1.000
_cell.angle_alpha   90.00
_cell.angle_beta   90.00
_cell.angle_gamma   90.00
#
_symmetry.space_group_name_H-M   'P 1'
#
loop_
_entity.id
_entity.type
_entity.pdbx_description
1 polymer ?
#
loop_
_entity_poly.entity_id
_entity_poly.type
_entity_poly.pdbx_seq_one_letter_code
_entity_poly.pdbx_strand_id
1 'polypeptide(L)'
;MTNCPELSTSKATGAESANRTLHPDAAREPLLLKQTLPADWNGLMQLELTGAVAFWTPTGGVPIVLSETVFTNAQLPQTIYLEGDGCGMGEASFAVVGLSDCVTNTPLQIFGANATLAGVAEADEESPGGFIADRTVHTNAPRTMLTLEACGPYGSPGNLILTWDSSVVKIYTAPSGGTALTQFVTPFHGFNGTNLYVEGIAPGTTTLNWPYSAQTNCTDNIQVSVIKVESILPNIGQEVDDGDGNNQTKVFVISVTNTSDVTVTATLNPLMVESALPSGWTINGGQGSGKLQRTCSTDSASKTEFTFTCDGTDSGLKTTIYVYDTQLGLYADEGNAAQDKYGHSWWKFTADSDIEDLVRSLNPDVDDNKYFGVAGWWPNTQHPDAKFDPVHDWCTEAPGEVRFGTRGSGGHTATGFKVWDIGFDDLVGGVTYVHDLETSGQDWTVLWDNCTDEAIIVGNEAGVDTISYHGITSPADLSDWLNAN
;
A
#
# COMPACT_ATOMS: atom_id res chain seq x y z
N MET A 1 24.68 1.06 -77.36
CA MET A 1 23.68 1.43 -76.35
C MET A 1 23.04 0.15 -75.92
N THR A 2 23.45 -0.38 -74.77
CA THR A 2 22.85 -1.57 -74.18
C THR A 2 21.55 -1.10 -73.54
N ASN A 3 20.40 -1.57 -74.02
CA ASN A 3 19.12 -1.18 -73.44
C ASN A 3 19.02 -1.81 -72.04
N CYS A 4 19.03 -0.98 -70.99
CA CYS A 4 18.69 -1.46 -69.65
C CYS A 4 17.26 -2.02 -69.66
N PRO A 5 17.03 -3.19 -69.06
CA PRO A 5 15.68 -3.64 -68.74
C PRO A 5 14.99 -2.62 -67.83
N GLU A 6 13.67 -2.45 -67.93
CA GLU A 6 12.92 -1.60 -66.98
C GLU A 6 13.01 -2.21 -65.59
N LEU A 7 13.82 -1.60 -64.72
CA LEU A 7 13.88 -1.86 -63.29
C LEU A 7 12.90 -0.92 -62.61
N SER A 8 12.02 -1.46 -61.77
CA SER A 8 11.20 -0.61 -60.89
C SER A 8 11.00 -1.29 -59.56
N THR A 9 11.12 -0.51 -58.50
CA THR A 9 10.52 -0.82 -57.21
C THR A 9 9.15 -0.15 -57.18
N SER A 10 8.15 -0.76 -56.53
CA SER A 10 6.91 -0.04 -56.23
C SER A 10 6.75 0.11 -54.74
N LYS A 11 7.25 1.25 -54.24
CA LYS A 11 6.64 1.97 -53.14
C LYS A 11 6.53 3.43 -53.60
N ALA A 12 5.33 3.99 -53.52
CA ALA A 12 5.14 5.41 -53.74
C ALA A 12 5.93 6.14 -52.64
N THR A 13 6.84 7.04 -53.02
CA THR A 13 7.48 8.04 -52.16
C THR A 13 8.07 7.51 -50.84
N GLY A 14 9.36 7.14 -50.82
CA GLY A 14 10.15 6.88 -49.60
C GLY A 14 9.70 5.64 -48.82
N ALA A 15 10.48 4.56 -48.83
CA ALA A 15 10.18 3.47 -47.91
C ALA A 15 10.58 3.92 -46.49
N GLU A 16 9.58 4.33 -45.73
CA GLU A 16 9.72 4.62 -44.31
C GLU A 16 9.93 3.30 -43.56
N SER A 17 10.86 3.27 -42.60
CA SER A 17 11.13 2.08 -41.78
C SER A 17 11.38 2.48 -40.33
N ALA A 18 10.95 1.63 -39.40
CA ALA A 18 11.20 1.83 -37.99
C ALA A 18 12.63 1.39 -37.64
N ASN A 19 13.31 2.15 -36.78
CA ASN A 19 14.57 1.71 -36.19
C ASN A 19 14.31 0.71 -35.06
N ARG A 20 14.65 -0.58 -35.25
CA ARG A 20 14.47 -1.59 -34.19
C ARG A 20 15.42 -1.45 -32.99
N THR A 21 16.43 -0.59 -33.06
CA THR A 21 17.24 -0.25 -31.87
C THR A 21 16.41 0.53 -30.84
N LEU A 22 15.43 1.28 -31.32
CA LEU A 22 14.48 2.04 -30.50
C LEU A 22 13.11 1.37 -30.40
N HIS A 23 12.87 0.30 -31.17
CA HIS A 23 11.57 -0.36 -31.33
C HIS A 23 11.77 -1.84 -31.70
N PRO A 24 12.31 -2.68 -30.81
CA PRO A 24 12.61 -4.07 -31.14
C PRO A 24 11.37 -4.85 -31.61
N ASP A 25 10.14 -4.38 -31.38
CA ASP A 25 8.94 -5.06 -31.85
C ASP A 25 8.23 -4.38 -33.04
N ALA A 26 8.81 -3.31 -33.60
CA ALA A 26 8.24 -2.67 -34.78
C ALA A 26 8.14 -3.64 -35.98
N ALA A 27 6.99 -3.58 -36.65
CA ALA A 27 6.74 -4.37 -37.84
C ALA A 27 7.74 -4.02 -38.96
N ARG A 28 8.28 -5.04 -39.62
CA ARG A 28 9.16 -4.83 -40.77
C ARG A 28 8.38 -4.35 -41.98
N GLU A 29 9.04 -3.52 -42.77
CA GLU A 29 8.41 -2.82 -43.87
C GLU A 29 8.60 -3.55 -45.20
N PRO A 30 7.53 -3.88 -45.93
CA PRO A 30 7.66 -4.58 -47.19
C PRO A 30 8.27 -3.65 -48.25
N LEU A 31 9.29 -4.16 -48.94
CA LEU A 31 9.83 -3.63 -50.19
C LEU A 31 9.47 -4.58 -51.33
N LEU A 32 8.66 -4.07 -52.27
CA LEU A 32 8.23 -4.80 -53.45
C LEU A 32 9.24 -4.64 -54.58
N LEU A 33 9.85 -5.76 -54.97
CA LEU A 33 10.76 -5.83 -56.10
C LEU A 33 9.97 -6.30 -57.34
N LYS A 34 10.12 -5.60 -58.46
CA LYS A 34 9.50 -6.03 -59.73
C LYS A 34 10.53 -6.66 -60.64
N GLN A 35 10.10 -7.73 -61.31
CA GLN A 35 10.87 -8.35 -62.37
C GLN A 35 11.09 -7.35 -63.52
N THR A 36 12.23 -7.48 -64.18
CA THR A 36 12.52 -6.69 -65.36
C THR A 36 11.74 -7.19 -66.57
N LEU A 37 11.38 -6.28 -67.47
CA LEU A 37 10.79 -6.63 -68.76
C LEU A 37 11.89 -6.74 -69.83
N PRO A 38 11.86 -7.81 -70.67
CA PRO A 38 10.91 -8.92 -70.66
C PRO A 38 11.24 -9.97 -69.57
N ALA A 39 10.21 -10.68 -69.07
CA ALA A 39 10.35 -11.60 -67.93
C ALA A 39 11.31 -12.78 -68.16
N ASP A 40 11.61 -13.09 -69.43
CA ASP A 40 12.56 -14.11 -69.88
C ASP A 40 14.02 -13.59 -69.99
N TRP A 41 14.28 -12.36 -69.55
CA TRP A 41 15.64 -11.83 -69.50
C TRP A 41 16.51 -12.64 -68.51
N ASN A 42 17.63 -13.17 -69.01
CA ASN A 42 18.48 -14.14 -68.30
C ASN A 42 19.62 -13.53 -67.47
N GLY A 43 19.60 -12.22 -67.20
CA GLY A 43 20.65 -11.59 -66.42
C GLY A 43 20.46 -11.75 -64.91
N LEU A 44 21.52 -11.39 -64.17
CA LEU A 44 21.55 -11.42 -62.71
C LEU A 44 21.25 -10.02 -62.16
N MET A 45 20.50 -9.98 -61.07
CA MET A 45 20.19 -8.77 -60.32
C MET A 45 20.75 -8.85 -58.90
N GLN A 46 21.17 -7.71 -58.38
CA GLN A 46 21.74 -7.56 -57.05
C GLN A 46 20.96 -6.48 -56.30
N LEU A 47 20.72 -6.74 -55.02
CA LEU A 47 20.17 -5.76 -54.08
C LEU A 47 21.28 -5.37 -53.10
N GLU A 48 21.49 -4.07 -52.96
CA GLU A 48 22.33 -3.48 -51.93
C GLU A 48 21.45 -2.61 -51.02
N LEU A 49 21.73 -2.64 -49.71
CA LEU A 49 21.05 -1.81 -48.73
C LEU A 49 22.06 -1.02 -47.93
N THR A 50 21.72 0.22 -47.64
CA THR A 50 22.41 1.06 -46.65
C THR A 50 21.39 1.58 -45.64
N GLY A 51 21.75 1.57 -44.36
CA GLY A 51 20.89 1.99 -43.25
C GLY A 51 19.80 1.00 -42.87
N ALA A 52 19.59 -0.09 -43.61
CA ALA A 52 18.59 -1.11 -43.31
C ALA A 52 19.12 -2.53 -43.55
N VAL A 53 18.49 -3.49 -42.89
CA VAL A 53 18.71 -4.93 -43.04
C VAL A 53 17.49 -5.55 -43.70
N ALA A 54 17.71 -6.53 -44.58
CA ALA A 54 16.63 -7.23 -45.29
C ALA A 54 16.34 -8.61 -44.69
N PHE A 55 15.08 -9.03 -44.76
CA PHE A 55 14.56 -10.30 -44.25
C PHE A 55 13.56 -10.93 -45.22
N TRP A 56 13.43 -12.25 -45.15
CA TRP A 56 12.48 -13.04 -45.94
C TRP A 56 11.05 -13.00 -45.39
N THR A 57 10.90 -12.74 -44.09
CA THR A 57 9.62 -12.80 -43.39
C THR A 57 9.33 -11.47 -42.69
N PRO A 58 8.03 -11.13 -42.51
CA PRO A 58 7.63 -9.91 -41.82
C PRO A 58 8.04 -9.91 -40.34
N THR A 59 8.19 -11.08 -39.73
CA THR A 59 8.62 -11.27 -38.34
C THR A 59 9.64 -12.42 -38.23
N GLY A 60 10.62 -12.28 -37.33
CA GLY A 60 11.64 -13.30 -37.02
C GLY A 60 12.60 -13.65 -38.18
N GLY A 61 13.51 -14.59 -37.95
CA GLY A 61 14.44 -15.08 -38.98
C GLY A 61 15.80 -14.36 -39.05
N VAL A 62 16.68 -14.90 -39.88
CA VAL A 62 18.07 -14.43 -40.03
C VAL A 62 18.13 -13.35 -41.12
N PRO A 63 18.92 -12.27 -40.94
CA PRO A 63 19.21 -11.30 -41.99
C PRO A 63 19.63 -11.93 -43.31
N ILE A 64 19.18 -11.36 -44.42
CA ILE A 64 19.66 -11.71 -45.75
C ILE A 64 21.09 -11.18 -45.92
N VAL A 65 22.04 -12.06 -46.25
CA VAL A 65 23.44 -11.70 -46.51
C VAL A 65 23.54 -11.13 -47.94
N LEU A 66 23.28 -9.83 -48.08
CA LEU A 66 23.16 -9.18 -49.39
C LEU A 66 24.45 -9.22 -50.22
N SER A 67 25.63 -9.23 -49.59
CA SER A 67 26.93 -9.28 -50.27
C SER A 67 27.14 -10.52 -51.14
N GLU A 68 26.33 -11.57 -50.94
CA GLU A 68 26.43 -12.85 -51.66
C GLU A 68 25.14 -13.17 -52.44
N THR A 69 24.14 -12.29 -52.39
CA THR A 69 22.81 -12.57 -52.92
C THR A 69 22.62 -11.96 -54.31
N VAL A 70 22.57 -12.81 -55.33
CA VAL A 70 22.16 -12.46 -56.70
C VAL A 70 20.95 -13.27 -57.13
N PHE A 71 20.04 -12.63 -57.86
CA PHE A 71 18.80 -13.24 -58.33
C PHE A 71 18.79 -13.33 -59.85
N THR A 72 18.34 -14.45 -60.41
CA THR A 72 17.86 -14.44 -61.79
C THR A 72 16.54 -13.68 -61.87
N ASN A 73 16.20 -13.11 -63.03
CA ASN A 73 14.91 -12.41 -63.20
C ASN A 73 13.70 -13.25 -62.80
N ALA A 74 13.71 -14.53 -63.18
CA ALA A 74 12.64 -15.46 -62.85
C ALA A 74 12.54 -15.79 -61.35
N GLN A 75 13.62 -15.65 -60.58
CA GLN A 75 13.71 -16.04 -59.17
C GLN A 75 13.76 -14.84 -58.22
N LEU A 76 13.58 -13.62 -58.74
CA LEU A 76 13.55 -12.42 -57.91
C LEU A 76 12.37 -12.51 -56.92
N PRO A 77 12.62 -12.41 -55.60
CA PRO A 77 11.54 -12.36 -54.62
C PRO A 77 10.66 -11.14 -54.87
N GLN A 78 9.34 -11.35 -54.90
CA GLN A 78 8.38 -10.26 -55.11
C GLN A 78 8.29 -9.32 -53.91
N THR A 79 8.64 -9.80 -52.71
CA THR A 79 8.62 -9.03 -51.47
C THR A 79 9.79 -9.44 -50.61
N ILE A 80 10.49 -8.44 -50.09
CA ILE A 80 11.42 -8.57 -48.98
C ILE A 80 10.99 -7.59 -47.89
N TYR A 81 11.43 -7.83 -46.66
CA TYR A 81 11.06 -7.01 -45.52
C TYR A 81 12.27 -6.27 -45.00
N LEU A 82 12.16 -4.95 -44.85
CA LEU A 82 13.21 -4.07 -44.40
C LEU A 82 13.06 -3.77 -42.91
N GLU A 83 14.19 -3.70 -42.24
CA GLU A 83 14.35 -3.37 -40.84
C GLU A 83 15.41 -2.27 -40.74
N GLY A 84 15.11 -1.13 -40.10
CA GLY A 84 16.08 -0.06 -39.96
C GLY A 84 17.23 -0.44 -39.02
N ASP A 85 18.47 -0.19 -39.44
CA ASP A 85 19.70 -0.40 -38.66
C ASP A 85 20.27 0.96 -38.26
N GLY A 86 19.58 1.62 -37.31
CA GLY A 86 19.84 3.00 -36.90
C GLY A 86 18.84 4.00 -37.49
N CYS A 87 19.21 5.28 -37.50
CA CYS A 87 18.31 6.38 -37.88
C CYS A 87 18.89 7.22 -39.01
N GLY A 88 18.01 7.80 -39.83
CA GLY A 88 18.40 8.76 -40.85
C GLY A 88 18.05 8.31 -42.26
N MET A 89 18.97 8.58 -43.19
CA MET A 89 18.79 8.27 -44.61
C MET A 89 19.48 6.95 -44.94
N GLY A 90 18.76 6.08 -45.61
CA GLY A 90 19.30 4.87 -46.23
C GLY A 90 18.98 4.84 -47.72
N GLU A 91 19.42 3.78 -48.40
CA GLU A 91 19.11 3.55 -49.79
C GLU A 91 19.00 2.04 -50.04
N ALA A 92 17.97 1.65 -50.79
CA ALA A 92 17.89 0.35 -51.43
C ALA A 92 18.23 0.49 -52.91
N SER A 93 19.37 -0.06 -53.31
CA SER A 93 19.91 0.02 -54.67
C SER A 93 19.74 -1.32 -55.34
N PHE A 94 19.01 -1.33 -56.46
CA PHE A 94 18.70 -2.54 -57.21
C PHE A 94 19.33 -2.45 -58.60
N ALA A 95 20.30 -3.32 -58.88
CA ALA A 95 21.18 -3.22 -60.03
C ALA A 95 21.23 -4.51 -60.86
N VAL A 96 21.45 -4.38 -62.17
CA VAL A 96 21.89 -5.51 -63.00
C VAL A 96 23.38 -5.74 -62.79
N VAL A 97 23.76 -6.99 -62.47
CA VAL A 97 25.17 -7.38 -62.31
C VAL A 97 25.93 -7.15 -63.62
N GLY A 98 27.02 -6.39 -63.55
CA GLY A 98 27.90 -6.10 -64.68
C GLY A 98 27.46 -4.93 -65.57
N LEU A 99 26.35 -4.25 -65.26
CA LEU A 99 25.90 -3.04 -65.95
C LEU A 99 25.80 -1.86 -64.96
N SER A 100 26.77 -0.96 -65.01
CA SER A 100 26.87 0.18 -64.07
C SER A 100 25.80 1.25 -64.27
N ASP A 101 25.12 1.26 -65.42
CA ASP A 101 24.08 2.22 -65.80
C ASP A 101 22.65 1.70 -65.56
N CYS A 102 22.48 0.43 -65.17
CA CYS A 102 21.18 -0.18 -64.91
C CYS A 102 20.94 -0.35 -63.40
N VAL A 103 20.78 0.78 -62.70
CA VAL A 103 20.54 0.82 -61.25
C VAL A 103 19.27 1.62 -60.94
N THR A 104 18.43 1.08 -60.06
CA THR A 104 17.29 1.78 -59.46
C THR A 104 17.55 1.99 -57.97
N ASN A 105 17.63 3.25 -57.57
CA ASN A 105 17.81 3.63 -56.16
C ASN A 105 16.46 4.03 -55.57
N THR A 106 16.13 3.42 -54.43
CA THR A 106 14.96 3.78 -53.62
C THR A 106 15.46 4.36 -52.31
N PRO A 107 15.30 5.68 -52.06
CA PRO A 107 15.70 6.26 -50.78
C PRO A 107 14.85 5.66 -49.64
N LEU A 108 15.51 5.35 -48.54
CA LEU A 108 14.91 4.90 -47.30
C LEU A 108 14.95 6.03 -46.28
N GLN A 109 13.87 6.21 -45.54
CA GLN A 109 13.82 7.16 -44.43
C GLN A 109 13.52 6.37 -43.16
N ILE A 110 14.41 6.44 -42.20
CA ILE A 110 14.35 5.57 -41.03
C ILE A 110 14.13 6.42 -39.80
N PHE A 111 12.99 6.21 -39.17
CA PHE A 111 12.49 6.98 -38.04
C PHE A 111 12.35 6.10 -36.80
N GLY A 112 12.40 6.71 -35.62
CA GLY A 112 12.08 6.06 -34.35
C GLY A 112 11.66 7.10 -33.32
N ALA A 113 10.78 6.71 -32.42
CA ALA A 113 10.32 7.54 -31.29
C ALA A 113 10.13 6.61 -30.10
N ASN A 114 11.03 6.62 -29.12
CA ASN A 114 11.02 5.69 -27.99
C ASN A 114 10.61 6.42 -26.72
N ALA A 115 9.82 5.78 -25.88
CA ALA A 115 9.56 6.16 -24.52
C ALA A 115 10.12 5.05 -23.62
N THR A 116 10.72 5.42 -22.49
CA THR A 116 11.19 4.43 -21.53
C THR A 116 10.82 4.90 -20.15
N LEU A 117 9.98 4.12 -19.47
CA LEU A 117 9.60 4.40 -18.10
C LEU A 117 10.54 3.66 -17.14
N ALA A 118 11.11 4.39 -16.18
CA ALA A 118 12.06 3.81 -15.24
C ALA A 118 11.45 2.60 -14.49
N GLY A 119 12.14 1.46 -14.56
CA GLY A 119 11.70 0.22 -13.92
C GLY A 119 10.78 -0.66 -14.78
N VAL A 120 10.47 -0.25 -16.01
CA VAL A 120 9.73 -1.04 -16.99
C VAL A 120 10.68 -1.51 -18.07
N ALA A 121 10.68 -2.81 -18.37
CA ALA A 121 11.41 -3.35 -19.51
C ALA A 121 10.57 -3.20 -20.78
N GLU A 122 11.21 -2.97 -21.92
CA GLU A 122 10.56 -2.83 -23.23
C GLU A 122 9.46 -3.88 -23.49
N ALA A 123 9.79 -5.17 -23.27
CA ALA A 123 8.88 -6.28 -23.53
C ALA A 123 7.65 -6.31 -22.59
N ASP A 124 7.70 -5.55 -21.49
CA ASP A 124 6.65 -5.45 -20.48
C ASP A 124 5.83 -4.16 -20.61
N GLU A 125 6.16 -3.24 -21.53
CA GLU A 125 5.56 -1.89 -21.56
C GLU A 125 4.05 -1.90 -21.81
N GLU A 126 3.55 -2.83 -22.64
CA GLU A 126 2.11 -2.97 -22.88
C GLU A 126 1.42 -3.95 -21.91
N SER A 127 2.17 -4.86 -21.27
CA SER A 127 1.67 -5.78 -20.26
C SER A 127 2.82 -6.44 -19.47
N PRO A 128 2.90 -6.24 -18.14
CA PRO A 128 1.96 -5.54 -17.27
C PRO A 128 2.05 -4.00 -17.27
N GLY A 129 3.04 -3.42 -17.93
CA GLY A 129 3.34 -1.99 -17.93
C GLY A 129 4.08 -1.52 -16.68
N GLY A 130 4.07 -0.21 -16.46
CA GLY A 130 4.64 0.43 -15.28
C GLY A 130 3.65 0.59 -14.13
N PHE A 131 4.17 0.54 -12.90
CA PHE A 131 3.41 0.78 -11.68
C PHE A 131 3.85 2.08 -11.03
N ILE A 132 2.89 2.95 -10.70
CA ILE A 132 3.15 4.25 -10.08
C ILE A 132 2.26 4.39 -8.84
N ALA A 133 2.81 4.94 -7.75
CA ALA A 133 2.03 5.23 -6.55
C ALA A 133 1.08 6.42 -6.75
N ASP A 134 -0.14 6.30 -6.25
CA ASP A 134 -1.08 7.41 -6.14
C ASP A 134 -0.62 8.37 -5.03
N ARG A 135 -0.16 9.57 -5.40
CA ARG A 135 0.36 10.55 -4.44
C ARG A 135 -0.72 11.26 -3.62
N THR A 136 -2.00 11.02 -3.86
CA THR A 136 -3.05 11.50 -2.95
C THR A 136 -3.02 10.77 -1.60
N VAL A 137 -2.49 9.55 -1.59
CA VAL A 137 -2.23 8.76 -0.36
C VAL A 137 -0.72 8.75 -0.08
N HIS A 138 0.08 8.42 -1.08
CA HIS A 138 1.54 8.34 -0.97
C HIS A 138 2.19 9.72 -1.24
N THR A 139 1.89 10.73 -0.42
CA THR A 139 2.27 12.14 -0.67
C THR A 139 3.76 12.35 -0.99
N ASN A 140 4.64 11.55 -0.39
CA ASN A 140 6.08 11.64 -0.58
C ASN A 140 6.65 10.71 -1.65
N ALA A 141 5.81 9.94 -2.37
CA ALA A 141 6.32 8.98 -3.35
C ALA A 141 7.07 9.72 -4.48
N PRO A 142 8.21 9.18 -4.93
CA PRO A 142 8.98 9.79 -6.01
C PRO A 142 8.20 9.73 -7.32
N ARG A 143 8.40 10.72 -8.18
CA ARG A 143 7.93 10.65 -9.56
C ARG A 143 8.75 9.62 -10.32
N THR A 144 8.11 8.89 -11.22
CA THR A 144 8.79 7.91 -12.08
C THR A 144 9.35 8.63 -13.30
N MET A 145 10.65 8.46 -13.58
CA MET A 145 11.27 9.10 -14.73
C MET A 145 10.80 8.45 -16.03
N LEU A 146 10.40 9.28 -16.99
CA LEU A 146 10.06 8.92 -18.36
C LEU A 146 11.10 9.53 -19.28
N THR A 147 11.91 8.71 -19.93
CA THR A 147 12.86 9.16 -20.95
C THR A 147 12.17 9.07 -22.31
N LEU A 148 12.16 10.18 -23.04
CA LEU A 148 11.63 10.23 -24.40
C LEU A 148 12.80 10.46 -25.34
N GLU A 149 12.87 9.67 -26.40
CA GLU A 149 13.87 9.75 -27.43
C GLU A 149 13.18 9.73 -28.80
N ALA A 150 13.84 10.31 -29.79
CA ALA A 150 13.44 10.12 -31.16
C ALA A 150 14.64 10.30 -32.08
N CYS A 151 14.53 9.75 -33.27
CA CYS A 151 15.57 9.86 -34.27
C CYS A 151 15.00 9.73 -35.67
N GLY A 152 15.62 10.41 -36.63
CA GLY A 152 15.23 10.31 -38.04
C GLY A 152 16.09 11.20 -38.94
N PRO A 153 15.74 11.32 -40.23
CA PRO A 153 16.43 12.20 -41.16
C PRO A 153 16.50 13.64 -40.66
N TYR A 154 17.64 14.29 -40.87
CA TYR A 154 17.79 15.71 -40.59
C TYR A 154 16.78 16.53 -41.41
N GLY A 155 16.11 17.49 -40.79
CA GLY A 155 15.10 18.31 -41.47
C GLY A 155 13.70 17.71 -41.52
N SER A 156 13.46 16.54 -40.91
CA SER A 156 12.13 15.91 -40.90
C SER A 156 11.06 16.84 -40.29
N PRO A 157 9.91 17.03 -40.97
CA PRO A 157 8.86 17.93 -40.52
C PRO A 157 8.04 17.32 -39.37
N GLY A 158 7.01 18.02 -38.87
CA GLY A 158 6.09 17.47 -37.88
C GLY A 158 6.59 17.50 -36.43
N ASN A 159 5.81 16.89 -35.54
CA ASN A 159 5.98 16.96 -34.10
C ASN A 159 5.94 15.57 -33.46
N LEU A 160 6.63 15.43 -32.33
CA LEU A 160 6.40 14.36 -31.38
C LEU A 160 5.41 14.86 -30.32
N ILE A 161 4.43 14.03 -29.99
CA ILE A 161 3.33 14.40 -29.11
C ILE A 161 3.24 13.36 -28.02
N LEU A 162 3.38 13.74 -26.75
CA LEU A 162 3.09 12.83 -25.63
C LEU A 162 1.63 13.02 -25.24
N THR A 163 0.90 11.92 -25.18
CA THR A 163 -0.49 11.89 -24.72
C THR A 163 -0.62 10.99 -23.51
N TRP A 164 -1.49 11.40 -22.57
CA TRP A 164 -1.78 10.68 -21.34
C TRP A 164 -3.16 11.08 -20.81
N ASP A 165 -3.73 10.26 -19.93
CA ASP A 165 -4.94 10.64 -19.19
C ASP A 165 -4.59 11.53 -17.99
N SER A 166 -4.84 12.83 -18.13
CA SER A 166 -4.59 13.82 -17.07
C SER A 166 -5.45 13.67 -15.81
N SER A 167 -6.47 12.80 -15.82
CA SER A 167 -7.24 12.43 -14.62
C SER A 167 -6.55 11.37 -13.77
N VAL A 168 -5.61 10.61 -14.35
CA VAL A 168 -4.90 9.50 -13.69
C VAL A 168 -3.45 9.89 -13.37
N VAL A 169 -2.75 10.54 -14.30
CA VAL A 169 -1.34 10.97 -14.12
C VAL A 169 -1.11 12.43 -14.47
N LYS A 170 -0.08 13.02 -13.87
CA LYS A 170 0.50 14.31 -14.26
C LYS A 170 1.95 14.13 -14.70
N ILE A 171 2.38 14.97 -15.64
CA ILE A 171 3.74 14.95 -16.18
C ILE A 171 4.46 16.23 -15.80
N TYR A 172 5.74 16.13 -15.45
CA TYR A 172 6.59 17.24 -15.02
C TYR A 172 7.95 17.21 -15.73
N THR A 173 8.61 18.35 -15.79
CA THR A 173 9.99 18.49 -16.30
C THR A 173 11.07 18.33 -15.23
N ALA A 174 10.66 18.19 -13.97
CA ALA A 174 11.56 18.05 -12.82
C ALA A 174 11.10 16.89 -11.90
N PRO A 175 12.04 16.21 -11.21
CA PRO A 175 11.73 15.10 -10.32
C PRO A 175 10.90 15.53 -9.10
N SER A 176 10.99 16.80 -8.70
CA SER A 176 10.20 17.39 -7.62
C SER A 176 9.87 18.86 -7.91
N GLY A 177 8.79 19.36 -7.31
CA GLY A 177 8.30 20.72 -7.55
C GLY A 177 7.80 20.96 -8.98
N GLY A 178 7.73 22.24 -9.38
CA GLY A 178 7.29 22.65 -10.72
C GLY A 178 5.79 22.56 -10.96
N THR A 179 5.38 22.96 -12.16
CA THR A 179 3.98 22.92 -12.61
C THR A 179 3.78 21.72 -13.53
N ALA A 180 2.66 21.02 -13.37
CA ALA A 180 2.29 19.94 -14.25
C ALA A 180 2.12 20.46 -15.68
N LEU A 181 2.65 19.71 -16.64
CA LEU A 181 2.41 19.96 -18.05
C LEU A 181 0.93 19.68 -18.36
N THR A 182 0.36 20.51 -19.24
CA THR A 182 -0.98 20.27 -19.82
C THR A 182 -0.88 19.56 -21.17
N GLN A 183 0.28 19.63 -21.81
CA GLN A 183 0.63 18.97 -23.05
C GLN A 183 2.16 18.91 -23.17
N PHE A 184 2.68 17.94 -23.91
CA PHE A 184 4.07 17.94 -24.33
C PHE A 184 4.15 17.68 -25.83
N VAL A 185 4.50 18.73 -26.57
CA VAL A 185 4.64 18.73 -28.03
C VAL A 185 5.97 19.37 -28.36
N THR A 186 6.80 18.67 -29.11
CA THR A 186 8.10 19.17 -29.56
C THR A 186 8.26 18.92 -31.05
N PRO A 187 8.89 19.85 -31.80
CA PRO A 187 9.30 19.56 -33.17
C PRO A 187 10.17 18.30 -33.21
N PHE A 188 9.93 17.44 -34.19
CA PHE A 188 10.80 16.28 -34.42
C PHE A 188 12.20 16.73 -34.86
N HIS A 189 12.26 17.81 -35.64
CA HIS A 189 13.52 18.38 -36.11
C HIS A 189 14.45 18.78 -34.97
N GLY A 190 15.59 18.10 -34.87
CA GLY A 190 16.64 18.41 -33.89
C GLY A 190 16.34 17.92 -32.47
N PHE A 191 15.26 17.18 -32.27
CA PHE A 191 14.99 16.50 -31.00
C PHE A 191 15.78 15.20 -30.93
N ASN A 192 16.63 15.06 -29.91
CA ASN A 192 17.39 13.84 -29.65
C ASN A 192 16.93 13.13 -28.36
N GLY A 193 16.19 13.82 -27.50
CA GLY A 193 15.61 13.24 -26.29
C GLY A 193 15.34 14.27 -25.18
N THR A 194 14.58 13.86 -24.19
CA THR A 194 14.36 14.58 -22.94
C THR A 194 13.97 13.63 -21.82
N ASN A 195 14.15 14.05 -20.56
CA ASN A 195 13.55 13.37 -19.42
C ASN A 195 12.34 14.17 -18.92
N LEU A 196 11.27 13.44 -18.64
CA LEU A 196 10.06 13.88 -17.97
C LEU A 196 9.83 13.02 -16.72
N TYR A 197 8.85 13.39 -15.91
CA TYR A 197 8.57 12.72 -14.64
C TYR A 197 7.07 12.54 -14.48
N VAL A 198 6.64 11.28 -14.31
CA VAL A 198 5.25 10.85 -14.21
C VAL A 198 4.85 10.75 -12.75
N GLU A 199 3.70 11.31 -12.42
CA GLU A 199 3.12 11.35 -11.09
C GLU A 199 1.70 10.77 -11.12
N GLY A 200 1.42 9.76 -10.30
CA GLY A 200 0.08 9.23 -10.13
C GLY A 200 -0.77 10.15 -9.24
N ILE A 201 -1.99 10.47 -9.67
CA ILE A 201 -2.90 11.37 -8.95
C ILE A 201 -4.29 10.76 -8.69
N ALA A 202 -4.61 9.63 -9.31
CA ALA A 202 -5.83 8.86 -9.06
C ALA A 202 -5.58 7.40 -9.44
N PRO A 203 -6.20 6.43 -8.75
CA PRO A 203 -6.03 5.02 -9.07
C PRO A 203 -6.66 4.69 -10.43
N GLY A 204 -6.00 3.84 -11.21
CA GLY A 204 -6.48 3.42 -12.52
C GLY A 204 -5.35 3.10 -13.49
N THR A 205 -5.71 2.84 -14.74
CA THR A 205 -4.75 2.53 -15.80
C THR A 205 -4.83 3.58 -16.90
N THR A 206 -3.69 3.99 -17.43
CA THR A 206 -3.57 4.89 -18.58
C THR A 206 -2.47 4.39 -19.51
N THR A 207 -2.38 4.98 -20.71
CA THR A 207 -1.30 4.72 -21.66
C THR A 207 -0.57 6.02 -21.91
N LEU A 208 0.74 6.01 -21.71
CA LEU A 208 1.64 7.05 -22.20
C LEU A 208 1.94 6.74 -23.65
N ASN A 209 1.40 7.53 -24.57
CA ASN A 209 1.56 7.30 -26.01
C ASN A 209 2.39 8.42 -26.63
N TRP A 210 3.43 8.05 -27.38
CA TRP A 210 4.47 8.92 -27.94
C TRP A 210 4.56 8.82 -29.49
N PRO A 211 3.53 9.29 -30.23
CA PRO A 211 3.54 9.27 -31.68
C PRO A 211 4.35 10.41 -32.31
N TYR A 212 4.90 10.11 -33.49
CA TYR A 212 5.36 11.10 -34.47
C TYR A 212 4.24 11.49 -35.45
N SER A 213 3.88 12.77 -35.50
CA SER A 213 2.69 13.25 -36.21
C SER A 213 2.72 13.10 -37.73
N ALA A 214 3.90 12.98 -38.34
CA ALA A 214 4.02 12.85 -39.79
C ALA A 214 3.98 11.39 -40.25
N GLN A 215 4.09 10.43 -39.32
CA GLN A 215 4.19 9.02 -39.63
C GLN A 215 3.51 8.17 -38.54
N THR A 216 2.35 7.59 -38.88
CA THR A 216 1.48 6.91 -37.90
C THR A 216 2.02 5.60 -37.36
N ASN A 217 3.00 4.98 -38.02
CA ASN A 217 3.68 3.75 -37.56
C ASN A 217 4.96 4.04 -36.76
N CYS A 218 5.30 5.31 -36.51
CA CYS A 218 6.39 5.71 -35.62
C CYS A 218 5.76 6.19 -34.30
N THR A 219 5.48 5.25 -33.42
CA THR A 219 4.79 5.47 -32.16
C THR A 219 5.27 4.48 -31.12
N ASP A 220 5.26 4.91 -29.87
CA ASP A 220 5.53 4.04 -28.74
C ASP A 220 4.46 4.18 -27.66
N ASN A 221 4.23 3.11 -26.90
CA ASN A 221 3.17 3.04 -25.89
C ASN A 221 3.64 2.34 -24.62
N ILE A 222 3.46 3.00 -23.49
CA ILE A 222 3.67 2.40 -22.17
C ILE A 222 2.36 2.40 -21.41
N GLN A 223 1.85 1.22 -21.07
CA GLN A 223 0.76 1.07 -20.11
C GLN A 223 1.28 1.43 -18.71
N VAL A 224 0.51 2.24 -17.99
CA VAL A 224 0.83 2.66 -16.63
C VAL A 224 -0.38 2.42 -15.74
N SER A 225 -0.17 1.69 -14.65
CA SER A 225 -1.16 1.49 -13.60
C SER A 225 -0.78 2.34 -12.38
N VAL A 226 -1.62 3.31 -12.04
CA VAL A 226 -1.53 4.07 -10.80
C VAL A 226 -2.25 3.28 -9.71
N ILE A 227 -1.51 2.91 -8.68
CA ILE A 227 -1.99 2.07 -7.58
C ILE A 227 -2.04 2.90 -6.30
N LYS A 228 -3.17 2.79 -5.62
CA LYS A 228 -3.42 3.32 -4.29
C LYS A 228 -3.51 2.15 -3.30
N VAL A 229 -2.87 2.27 -2.14
CA VAL A 229 -3.25 1.45 -0.99
C VAL A 229 -4.51 2.07 -0.39
N GLU A 230 -5.59 1.31 -0.37
CA GLU A 230 -6.89 1.78 0.09
C GLU A 230 -7.07 1.59 1.59
N SER A 231 -6.58 0.47 2.13
CA SER A 231 -6.67 0.16 3.54
C SER A 231 -5.61 -0.86 3.95
N ILE A 232 -5.31 -0.88 5.25
CA ILE A 232 -4.58 -1.94 5.93
C ILE A 232 -5.51 -2.40 7.04
N LEU A 233 -5.99 -3.64 7.00
CA LEU A 233 -7.00 -4.12 7.96
C LEU A 233 -6.69 -5.54 8.41
N PRO A 234 -6.89 -5.87 9.71
CA PRO A 234 -6.85 -7.24 10.16
C PRO A 234 -8.12 -7.98 9.74
N ASN A 235 -8.03 -9.31 9.67
CA ASN A 235 -9.18 -10.18 9.44
C ASN A 235 -10.11 -10.32 10.66
N ILE A 236 -9.61 -10.02 11.86
CA ILE A 236 -10.31 -10.10 13.14
C ILE A 236 -9.93 -8.93 14.05
N GLY A 237 -10.71 -8.71 15.11
CA GLY A 237 -10.48 -7.67 16.11
C GLY A 237 -11.53 -6.57 16.06
N GLN A 238 -11.60 -5.81 17.16
CA GLN A 238 -12.49 -4.66 17.29
C GLN A 238 -11.70 -3.40 16.98
N GLU A 239 -12.19 -2.60 16.02
CA GLU A 239 -11.64 -1.25 15.77
C GLU A 239 -12.01 -0.35 16.95
N VAL A 240 -11.02 0.37 17.49
CA VAL A 240 -11.16 1.35 18.56
C VAL A 240 -10.71 2.70 18.03
N ASP A 241 -11.50 3.74 18.27
CA ASP A 241 -11.12 5.13 17.97
C ASP A 241 -10.05 5.56 18.97
N ASP A 242 -8.83 5.85 18.52
CA ASP A 242 -7.71 6.27 19.39
C ASP A 242 -7.73 7.77 19.70
N GLY A 243 -8.75 8.50 19.24
CA GLY A 243 -8.98 9.90 19.53
C GLY A 243 -8.05 10.87 18.79
N ASP A 244 -7.23 10.39 17.85
CA ASP A 244 -6.29 11.23 17.11
C ASP A 244 -6.94 12.02 15.96
N GLY A 245 -8.18 11.67 15.58
CA GLY A 245 -8.97 12.31 14.53
C GLY A 245 -8.44 12.05 13.11
N ASN A 246 -7.50 11.12 12.94
CA ASN A 246 -6.87 10.79 11.68
C ASN A 246 -7.38 9.44 11.16
N ASN A 247 -8.19 9.50 10.10
CA ASN A 247 -8.76 8.30 9.49
C ASN A 247 -7.76 7.37 8.77
N GLN A 248 -6.48 7.75 8.69
CA GLN A 248 -5.41 6.92 8.13
C GLN A 248 -4.72 6.04 9.17
N THR A 249 -4.88 6.38 10.45
CA THR A 249 -4.45 5.60 11.60
C THR A 249 -5.66 4.83 12.13
N LYS A 250 -5.49 3.53 12.36
CA LYS A 250 -6.54 2.67 12.91
C LYS A 250 -5.95 1.83 14.02
N VAL A 251 -6.70 1.66 15.11
CA VAL A 251 -6.34 0.80 16.23
C VAL A 251 -7.32 -0.36 16.32
N PHE A 252 -6.79 -1.57 16.51
CA PHE A 252 -7.59 -2.77 16.76
C PHE A 252 -7.15 -3.44 18.06
N VAL A 253 -8.12 -3.92 18.82
CA VAL A 253 -7.89 -4.69 20.06
C VAL A 253 -8.36 -6.13 19.90
N ILE A 254 -7.57 -7.09 20.38
CA ILE A 254 -7.79 -8.53 20.25
C ILE A 254 -7.40 -9.23 21.55
N SER A 255 -8.30 -9.98 22.18
CA SER A 255 -7.95 -10.72 23.41
C SER A 255 -6.95 -11.85 23.12
N VAL A 256 -6.01 -12.10 24.03
CA VAL A 256 -5.10 -13.27 24.03
C VAL A 256 -5.83 -14.61 24.02
N THR A 257 -7.10 -14.63 24.42
CA THR A 257 -7.94 -15.84 24.39
C THR A 257 -8.35 -16.23 22.96
N ASN A 258 -8.16 -15.36 21.96
CA ASN A 258 -8.34 -15.72 20.56
C ASN A 258 -7.25 -16.69 20.11
N THR A 259 -7.65 -17.89 19.65
CA THR A 259 -6.71 -18.94 19.22
C THR A 259 -6.38 -18.89 17.72
N SER A 260 -6.73 -17.81 17.02
CA SER A 260 -6.50 -17.68 15.57
C SER A 260 -5.45 -16.61 15.31
N ASP A 261 -4.48 -16.91 14.45
CA ASP A 261 -3.51 -15.92 13.98
C ASP A 261 -4.22 -14.73 13.32
N VAL A 262 -3.77 -13.54 13.64
CA VAL A 262 -4.27 -12.31 13.05
C VAL A 262 -3.56 -12.10 11.72
N THR A 263 -4.31 -12.04 10.64
CA THR A 263 -3.80 -11.72 9.30
C THR A 263 -4.18 -10.30 8.94
N VAL A 264 -3.18 -9.46 8.72
CA VAL A 264 -3.33 -8.07 8.29
C VAL A 264 -3.11 -7.99 6.79
N THR A 265 -4.09 -7.44 6.08
CA THR A 265 -4.06 -7.33 4.62
C THR A 265 -4.10 -5.87 4.18
N ALA A 266 -3.14 -5.47 3.36
CA ALA A 266 -3.18 -4.25 2.59
C ALA A 266 -4.03 -4.46 1.33
N THR A 267 -5.08 -3.66 1.16
CA THR A 267 -5.95 -3.70 -0.02
C THR A 267 -5.52 -2.62 -1.01
N LEU A 268 -5.38 -3.01 -2.28
CA LEU A 268 -4.98 -2.10 -3.35
C LEU A 268 -6.16 -1.72 -4.25
N ASN A 269 -6.12 -0.51 -4.78
CA ASN A 269 -7.01 -0.03 -5.83
C ASN A 269 -6.18 0.56 -6.98
N PRO A 270 -6.25 0.00 -8.21
CA PRO A 270 -6.97 -1.22 -8.58
C PRO A 270 -6.42 -2.46 -7.86
N LEU A 271 -7.23 -3.51 -7.78
CA LEU A 271 -6.82 -4.78 -7.18
C LEU A 271 -5.72 -5.44 -8.01
N MET A 272 -4.64 -5.84 -7.35
CA MET A 272 -3.46 -6.45 -7.97
C MET A 272 -3.06 -7.71 -7.21
N VAL A 273 -2.48 -8.68 -7.93
CA VAL A 273 -1.86 -9.86 -7.32
C VAL A 273 -0.45 -9.50 -6.82
N GLU A 274 -0.02 -10.08 -5.69
CA GLU A 274 1.28 -9.75 -5.08
C GLU A 274 2.47 -9.93 -6.03
N SER A 275 2.43 -10.96 -6.89
CA SER A 275 3.51 -11.26 -7.84
C SER A 275 3.68 -10.19 -8.92
N ALA A 276 2.65 -9.40 -9.18
CA ALA A 276 2.69 -8.30 -10.15
C ALA A 276 3.23 -7.00 -9.53
N LEU A 277 3.26 -6.88 -8.20
CA LEU A 277 3.73 -5.66 -7.55
C LEU A 277 5.24 -5.48 -7.70
N PRO A 278 5.73 -4.23 -7.78
CA PRO A 278 7.16 -3.95 -7.70
C PRO A 278 7.79 -4.50 -6.40
N SER A 279 9.09 -4.76 -6.40
CA SER A 279 9.78 -5.33 -5.24
C SER A 279 9.85 -4.38 -4.03
N GLY A 280 9.84 -3.06 -4.27
CA GLY A 280 9.87 -2.06 -3.21
C GLY A 280 8.51 -1.79 -2.56
N TRP A 281 7.46 -2.49 -2.99
CA TRP A 281 6.10 -2.31 -2.48
C TRP A 281 5.78 -3.42 -1.49
N THR A 282 5.59 -3.06 -0.22
CA THR A 282 5.37 -4.03 0.84
C THR A 282 4.65 -3.42 2.03
N ILE A 283 3.80 -4.22 2.67
CA ILE A 283 3.39 -4.05 4.06
C ILE A 283 4.59 -4.37 4.98
N ASN A 284 4.72 -3.61 6.06
CA ASN A 284 5.72 -3.76 7.11
C ASN A 284 5.02 -4.07 8.44
N GLY A 285 5.76 -4.60 9.40
CA GLY A 285 5.22 -5.07 10.68
C GLY A 285 4.92 -6.57 10.71
N GLY A 286 4.72 -7.10 11.92
CA GLY A 286 4.40 -8.50 12.15
C GLY A 286 5.40 -9.51 11.61
N GLN A 287 4.89 -10.69 11.26
CA GLN A 287 5.60 -11.85 10.75
C GLN A 287 5.21 -12.12 9.29
N GLY A 288 6.05 -12.88 8.58
CA GLY A 288 5.87 -13.24 7.17
C GLY A 288 6.76 -12.42 6.22
N SER A 289 6.60 -12.66 4.92
CA SER A 289 7.36 -11.97 3.86
C SER A 289 6.49 -11.57 2.67
N GLY A 290 5.17 -11.65 2.80
CA GLY A 290 4.21 -11.22 1.78
C GLY A 290 4.26 -9.70 1.58
N LYS A 291 3.90 -9.26 0.38
CA LYS A 291 3.87 -7.83 0.01
C LYS A 291 2.59 -7.14 0.45
N LEU A 292 1.49 -7.87 0.53
CA LEU A 292 0.18 -7.37 0.94
C LEU A 292 -0.29 -7.99 2.25
N GLN A 293 0.27 -9.12 2.67
CA GLN A 293 -0.17 -9.82 3.88
C GLN A 293 0.96 -10.07 4.88
N ARG A 294 0.65 -9.82 6.16
CA ARG A 294 1.49 -10.14 7.33
C ARG A 294 0.63 -10.70 8.44
N THR A 295 1.25 -11.38 9.40
CA THR A 295 0.55 -11.94 10.55
C THR A 295 1.12 -11.44 11.87
N CYS A 296 0.33 -11.48 12.93
CA CYS A 296 0.82 -11.40 14.30
C CYS A 296 0.12 -12.45 15.17
N SER A 297 0.86 -12.95 16.18
CA SER A 297 0.38 -13.97 17.11
C SER A 297 -0.49 -13.34 18.20
N THR A 298 -1.47 -14.10 18.67
CA THR A 298 -2.32 -13.77 19.83
C THR A 298 -1.92 -14.53 21.10
N ASP A 299 -0.80 -15.26 21.08
CA ASP A 299 -0.39 -16.14 22.19
C ASP A 299 -0.01 -15.38 23.48
N SER A 300 0.29 -14.09 23.36
CA SER A 300 0.66 -13.22 24.47
C SER A 300 0.31 -11.77 24.16
N ALA A 301 0.07 -10.99 25.22
CA ALA A 301 -0.14 -9.55 25.08
C ALA A 301 1.00 -8.88 24.31
N SER A 302 0.67 -8.05 23.33
CA SER A 302 1.64 -7.40 22.46
C SER A 302 1.03 -6.24 21.68
N LYS A 303 1.89 -5.32 21.23
CA LYS A 303 1.54 -4.24 20.32
C LYS A 303 2.32 -4.38 19.02
N THR A 304 1.62 -4.45 17.90
CA THR A 304 2.22 -4.54 16.57
C THR A 304 1.69 -3.45 15.66
N GLU A 305 2.57 -2.65 15.07
CA GLU A 305 2.23 -1.63 14.09
C GLU A 305 2.48 -2.16 12.67
N PHE A 306 1.51 -1.92 11.78
CA PHE A 306 1.57 -2.23 10.36
C PHE A 306 1.48 -0.95 9.54
N THR A 307 2.38 -0.81 8.57
CA THR A 307 2.40 0.29 7.61
C THR A 307 2.63 -0.25 6.20
N PHE A 308 2.38 0.55 5.18
CA PHE A 308 2.68 0.17 3.80
C PHE A 308 3.66 1.14 3.17
N THR A 309 4.68 0.61 2.48
CA THR A 309 5.67 1.41 1.77
C THR A 309 5.66 1.12 0.27
N CYS A 310 5.79 2.18 -0.53
CA CYS A 310 6.04 2.12 -1.98
C CYS A 310 7.44 2.66 -2.25
N ASP A 311 8.37 1.77 -2.63
CA ASP A 311 9.78 2.09 -2.90
C ASP A 311 10.46 2.84 -1.76
N GLY A 312 10.20 2.38 -0.53
CA GLY A 312 10.72 2.95 0.71
C GLY A 312 9.97 4.18 1.23
N THR A 313 8.94 4.64 0.54
CA THR A 313 8.10 5.76 1.00
C THR A 313 6.84 5.25 1.69
N ASP A 314 6.58 5.72 2.92
CA ASP A 314 5.35 5.41 3.66
C ASP A 314 4.09 5.95 2.96
N SER A 315 3.04 5.13 2.94
CA SER A 315 1.69 5.47 2.48
C SER A 315 0.93 6.43 3.39
N GLY A 316 1.36 6.63 4.63
CA GLY A 316 0.61 7.34 5.67
C GLY A 316 -0.46 6.48 6.34
N LEU A 317 -0.86 5.36 5.73
CA LEU A 317 -1.76 4.39 6.34
C LEU A 317 -1.03 3.57 7.40
N LYS A 318 -1.65 3.48 8.57
CA LYS A 318 -1.13 2.76 9.72
C LYS A 318 -2.24 1.99 10.42
N THR A 319 -1.94 0.75 10.79
CA THR A 319 -2.82 -0.07 11.61
C THR A 319 -2.05 -0.60 12.80
N THR A 320 -2.50 -0.29 14.00
CA THR A 320 -1.91 -0.80 15.24
C THR A 320 -2.82 -1.88 15.80
N ILE A 321 -2.24 -3.03 16.13
CA ILE A 321 -2.95 -4.15 16.74
C ILE A 321 -2.42 -4.31 18.16
N TYR A 322 -3.32 -4.22 19.13
CA TYR A 322 -3.09 -4.59 20.51
C TYR A 322 -3.69 -5.96 20.74
N VAL A 323 -2.83 -6.93 21.02
CA VAL A 323 -3.24 -8.18 21.64
C VAL A 323 -3.22 -7.95 23.15
N TYR A 324 -4.34 -8.13 23.83
CA TYR A 324 -4.50 -7.76 25.23
C TYR A 324 -4.81 -8.93 26.15
N ASP A 325 -4.30 -8.82 27.37
CA ASP A 325 -4.63 -9.69 28.50
C ASP A 325 -5.08 -8.81 29.67
N THR A 326 -6.38 -8.81 29.94
CA THR A 326 -7.03 -7.89 30.87
C THR A 326 -7.88 -8.63 31.87
N GLN A 327 -7.73 -8.28 33.14
CA GLN A 327 -8.38 -8.97 34.24
C GLN A 327 -8.97 -8.00 35.25
N LEU A 328 -10.12 -8.38 35.81
CA LEU A 328 -10.64 -7.83 37.06
C LEU A 328 -10.53 -8.90 38.14
N GLY A 329 -9.91 -8.56 39.26
CA GLY A 329 -10.04 -9.32 40.50
C GLY A 329 -10.94 -8.60 41.50
N LEU A 330 -11.88 -9.33 42.12
CA LEU A 330 -12.59 -8.88 43.32
C LEU A 330 -12.12 -9.68 44.52
N TYR A 331 -12.02 -8.99 45.64
CA TYR A 331 -11.46 -9.51 46.88
C TYR A 331 -12.30 -9.03 48.05
N ALA A 332 -12.48 -9.89 49.04
CA ALA A 332 -13.06 -9.52 50.31
C ALA A 332 -12.38 -10.27 51.44
N ASP A 333 -12.37 -9.65 52.62
CA ASP A 333 -12.09 -10.35 53.86
C ASP A 333 -13.32 -10.34 54.77
N GLU A 334 -13.57 -11.44 55.46
CA GLU A 334 -14.68 -11.57 56.42
C GLU A 334 -14.50 -10.68 57.66
N GLY A 335 -13.33 -10.06 57.82
CA GLY A 335 -12.95 -9.33 59.02
C GLY A 335 -12.65 -10.28 60.18
N ASN A 336 -12.75 -9.76 61.41
CA ASN A 336 -12.62 -10.57 62.61
C ASN A 336 -13.84 -10.39 63.49
N ALA A 337 -14.76 -11.36 63.42
CA ALA A 337 -15.98 -11.42 64.21
C ALA A 337 -15.75 -11.39 65.74
N ALA A 338 -14.53 -11.70 66.21
CA ALA A 338 -14.17 -11.65 67.63
C ALA A 338 -13.52 -10.32 68.07
N GLN A 339 -13.23 -9.40 67.15
CA GLN A 339 -12.54 -8.13 67.43
C GLN A 339 -13.30 -6.89 66.92
N ASP A 340 -14.58 -7.03 66.57
CA ASP A 340 -15.41 -5.96 65.99
C ASP A 340 -14.75 -5.28 64.77
N LYS A 341 -13.90 -6.02 64.05
CA LYS A 341 -13.28 -5.55 62.82
C LYS A 341 -14.17 -5.96 61.66
N TYR A 342 -14.84 -4.97 61.11
CA TYR A 342 -15.55 -5.12 59.84
C TYR A 342 -14.56 -5.53 58.76
N GLY A 343 -14.97 -6.49 57.97
CA GLY A 343 -14.25 -6.86 56.76
C GLY A 343 -14.20 -5.70 55.77
N HIS A 344 -13.51 -5.91 54.67
CA HIS A 344 -13.35 -4.94 53.60
C HIS A 344 -13.43 -5.65 52.25
N SER A 345 -13.95 -4.95 51.26
CA SER A 345 -14.06 -5.42 49.88
C SER A 345 -13.30 -4.46 48.97
N TRP A 346 -12.54 -5.00 48.03
CA TRP A 346 -11.71 -4.22 47.12
C TRP A 346 -11.56 -4.92 45.77
N TRP A 347 -11.06 -4.19 44.78
CA TRP A 347 -10.87 -4.68 43.43
C TRP A 347 -9.44 -4.49 42.95
N LYS A 348 -9.12 -5.16 41.85
CA LYS A 348 -7.85 -5.00 41.15
C LYS A 348 -8.04 -5.14 39.65
N PHE A 349 -7.81 -4.07 38.89
CA PHE A 349 -7.63 -4.17 37.45
C PHE A 349 -6.18 -4.56 37.12
N THR A 350 -6.00 -5.47 36.16
CA THR A 350 -4.69 -5.81 35.60
C THR A 350 -4.80 -5.74 34.08
N ALA A 351 -3.85 -5.09 33.43
CA ALA A 351 -3.72 -5.02 31.99
C ALA A 351 -2.23 -5.02 31.62
N ASP A 352 -1.91 -5.32 30.37
CA ASP A 352 -0.57 -5.03 29.85
C ASP A 352 -0.37 -3.51 29.68
N SER A 353 0.88 -3.06 29.74
CA SER A 353 1.20 -1.63 29.74
C SER A 353 0.76 -0.90 28.48
N ASP A 354 0.75 -1.59 27.33
CA ASP A 354 0.33 -1.00 26.05
C ASP A 354 -1.18 -0.73 26.06
N ILE A 355 -1.97 -1.60 26.69
CA ILE A 355 -3.41 -1.38 26.92
C ILE A 355 -3.67 -0.33 27.99
N GLU A 356 -2.89 -0.28 29.06
CA GLU A 356 -3.00 0.81 30.03
C GLU A 356 -2.79 2.19 29.35
N ASP A 357 -1.76 2.29 28.48
CA ASP A 357 -1.51 3.48 27.67
C ASP A 357 -2.68 3.82 26.74
N LEU A 358 -3.27 2.81 26.10
CA LEU A 358 -4.43 3.01 25.22
C LEU A 358 -5.65 3.51 26.00
N VAL A 359 -6.00 2.87 27.13
CA VAL A 359 -7.13 3.33 27.95
C VAL A 359 -6.93 4.76 28.44
N ARG A 360 -5.69 5.15 28.79
CA ARG A 360 -5.35 6.53 29.15
C ARG A 360 -5.54 7.51 28.00
N SER A 361 -5.18 7.14 26.76
CA SER A 361 -5.39 8.03 25.62
C SER A 361 -6.86 8.23 25.30
N LEU A 362 -7.70 7.23 25.58
CA LEU A 362 -9.16 7.33 25.42
C LEU A 362 -9.83 8.15 26.53
N ASN A 363 -9.28 8.11 27.74
CA ASN A 363 -9.82 8.79 28.91
C ASN A 363 -8.75 9.70 29.53
N PRO A 364 -8.53 10.90 28.99
CA PRO A 364 -7.47 11.80 29.47
C PRO A 364 -7.65 12.25 30.93
N ASP A 365 -8.85 12.12 31.50
CA ASP A 365 -9.11 12.42 32.91
C ASP A 365 -8.66 11.27 33.86
N VAL A 366 -8.32 10.10 33.32
CA VAL A 366 -7.87 8.87 34.02
C VAL A 366 -6.32 8.80 34.10
N ASP A 367 -5.62 9.91 33.91
CA ASP A 367 -4.15 10.01 33.67
C ASP A 367 -3.23 9.50 34.81
N ASP A 368 -3.77 9.18 35.98
CA ASP A 368 -2.96 8.60 37.05
C ASP A 368 -2.92 7.07 36.91
N ASN A 369 -1.72 6.48 36.80
CA ASN A 369 -1.45 5.02 36.86
C ASN A 369 -2.05 4.28 38.09
N LYS A 370 -2.81 4.98 38.93
CA LYS A 370 -3.46 4.52 40.15
C LYS A 370 -4.69 3.64 39.87
N TYR A 371 -5.38 3.81 38.74
CA TYR A 371 -6.62 3.06 38.44
C TYR A 371 -6.36 1.60 38.02
N PHE A 372 -5.14 1.31 37.56
CA PHE A 372 -4.65 -0.05 37.39
C PHE A 372 -3.99 -0.54 38.68
N GLY A 373 -4.25 -1.78 39.05
CA GLY A 373 -3.86 -2.34 40.35
C GLY A 373 -4.97 -2.25 41.38
N VAL A 374 -4.59 -2.33 42.67
CA VAL A 374 -5.54 -2.48 43.78
C VAL A 374 -6.21 -1.15 44.11
N ALA A 375 -7.53 -1.15 44.24
CA ALA A 375 -8.29 -0.01 44.73
C ALA A 375 -9.48 -0.47 45.58
N GLY A 376 -9.95 0.39 46.49
CA GLY A 376 -11.12 0.10 47.31
C GLY A 376 -11.79 1.38 47.79
N TRP A 377 -13.08 1.26 48.14
CA TRP A 377 -13.91 2.37 48.62
C TRP A 377 -13.91 2.44 50.15
N TRP A 378 -13.59 3.61 50.71
CA TRP A 378 -13.39 3.80 52.15
C TRP A 378 -14.16 5.01 52.67
N PRO A 379 -14.56 5.02 53.96
CA PRO A 379 -15.00 6.25 54.59
C PRO A 379 -13.81 7.23 54.75
N ASN A 380 -14.03 8.49 54.36
CA ASN A 380 -13.11 9.58 54.71
C ASN A 380 -13.32 9.96 56.19
N THR A 381 -12.68 9.22 57.09
CA THR A 381 -12.79 9.42 58.55
C THR A 381 -12.20 10.75 59.03
N GLN A 382 -11.53 11.50 58.15
CA GLN A 382 -11.00 12.83 58.46
C GLN A 382 -11.95 13.95 58.06
N HIS A 383 -13.05 13.63 57.35
CA HIS A 383 -14.02 14.62 56.93
C HIS A 383 -14.80 15.17 58.14
N PRO A 384 -15.07 16.49 58.21
CA PRO A 384 -15.82 17.10 59.33
C PRO A 384 -17.21 16.52 59.55
N ASP A 385 -17.82 15.99 58.49
CA ASP A 385 -19.17 15.40 58.52
C ASP A 385 -19.16 13.89 58.83
N ALA A 386 -17.99 13.28 59.08
CA ALA A 386 -17.89 11.88 59.46
C ALA A 386 -18.59 11.62 60.80
N LYS A 387 -19.55 10.70 60.79
CA LYS A 387 -20.30 10.24 61.96
C LYS A 387 -19.70 8.94 62.46
N PHE A 388 -19.59 8.82 63.78
CA PHE A 388 -19.04 7.64 64.44
C PHE A 388 -20.05 7.04 65.40
N ASP A 389 -20.08 5.72 65.48
CA ASP A 389 -20.80 5.01 66.53
C ASP A 389 -20.06 5.18 67.86
N PRO A 390 -20.69 5.77 68.88
CA PRO A 390 -20.06 6.07 70.17
C PRO A 390 -19.69 4.81 70.98
N VAL A 391 -20.21 3.64 70.63
CA VAL A 391 -19.97 2.38 71.37
C VAL A 391 -18.73 1.65 70.85
N HIS A 392 -18.50 1.71 69.54
CA HIS A 392 -17.53 0.85 68.86
C HIS A 392 -16.43 1.65 68.11
N ASP A 393 -16.45 2.99 68.18
CA ASP A 393 -15.41 3.91 67.66
C ASP A 393 -15.07 3.72 66.17
N TRP A 394 -16.11 3.55 65.36
CA TRP A 394 -16.04 3.28 63.93
C TRP A 394 -16.99 4.20 63.18
N CYS A 395 -16.63 4.54 61.94
CA CYS A 395 -17.39 5.47 61.13
C CYS A 395 -18.66 4.80 60.59
N THR A 396 -19.81 5.42 60.81
CA THR A 396 -21.10 4.92 60.33
C THR A 396 -21.55 5.57 59.03
N GLU A 397 -21.08 6.80 58.78
CA GLU A 397 -21.42 7.63 57.63
C GLU A 397 -20.33 8.69 57.45
N ALA A 398 -19.79 8.85 56.25
CA ALA A 398 -18.85 9.91 55.89
C ALA A 398 -18.85 10.06 54.36
N PRO A 399 -18.36 11.18 53.81
CA PRO A 399 -17.98 11.19 52.40
C PRO A 399 -17.02 10.04 52.12
N GLY A 400 -17.25 9.31 51.04
CA GLY A 400 -16.36 8.22 50.66
C GLY A 400 -15.13 8.73 49.93
N GLU A 401 -14.11 7.88 49.89
CA GLU A 401 -12.91 8.10 49.10
C GLU A 401 -12.43 6.78 48.49
N VAL A 402 -12.02 6.83 47.23
CA VAL A 402 -11.30 5.72 46.60
C VAL A 402 -9.86 5.77 47.08
N ARG A 403 -9.37 4.66 47.63
CA ARG A 403 -7.97 4.49 48.01
C ARG A 403 -7.29 3.51 47.05
N PHE A 404 -6.09 3.85 46.62
CA PHE A 404 -5.31 3.05 45.67
C PHE A 404 -4.12 2.33 46.34
N GLY A 405 -3.62 1.30 45.67
CA GLY A 405 -2.51 0.47 46.11
C GLY A 405 -2.77 -0.25 47.44
N THR A 406 -1.75 -0.32 48.30
CA THR A 406 -1.87 -0.97 49.61
C THR A 406 -2.92 -0.31 50.51
N ARG A 407 -3.20 0.98 50.32
CA ARG A 407 -4.26 1.69 51.04
C ARG A 407 -5.66 1.26 50.58
N GLY A 408 -5.82 0.85 49.32
CA GLY A 408 -7.08 0.33 48.79
C GLY A 408 -7.52 -0.95 49.49
N SER A 409 -6.57 -1.87 49.73
CA SER A 409 -6.82 -3.08 50.54
C SER A 409 -6.85 -2.82 52.05
N GLY A 410 -6.43 -1.64 52.53
CA GLY A 410 -6.27 -1.35 53.96
C GLY A 410 -5.27 -2.25 54.71
N GLY A 411 -4.45 -3.04 54.00
CA GLY A 411 -3.60 -4.08 54.61
C GLY A 411 -4.36 -5.35 55.01
N HIS A 412 -5.61 -5.50 54.57
CA HIS A 412 -6.39 -6.72 54.74
C HIS A 412 -5.83 -7.84 53.85
N THR A 413 -6.01 -9.08 54.29
CA THR A 413 -5.69 -10.29 53.50
C THR A 413 -7.01 -10.91 53.09
N ALA A 414 -7.21 -11.13 51.79
CA ALA A 414 -8.47 -11.67 51.27
C ALA A 414 -8.74 -13.07 51.85
N THR A 415 -9.94 -13.28 52.36
CA THR A 415 -10.47 -14.61 52.71
C THR A 415 -11.29 -15.21 51.57
N GLY A 416 -11.78 -14.36 50.65
CA GLY A 416 -12.39 -14.76 49.39
C GLY A 416 -11.92 -13.85 48.25
N PHE A 417 -11.63 -14.44 47.10
CA PHE A 417 -11.26 -13.70 45.90
C PHE A 417 -11.59 -14.46 44.63
N LYS A 418 -11.86 -13.72 43.56
CA LYS A 418 -12.01 -14.27 42.22
C LYS A 418 -11.46 -13.31 41.19
N VAL A 419 -10.92 -13.87 40.12
CA VAL A 419 -10.36 -13.12 38.99
C VAL A 419 -11.07 -13.56 37.72
N TRP A 420 -11.49 -12.60 36.91
CA TRP A 420 -12.12 -12.79 35.62
C TRP A 420 -11.25 -12.14 34.55
N ASP A 421 -11.14 -12.82 33.41
CA ASP A 421 -10.70 -12.18 32.17
C ASP A 421 -11.88 -11.33 31.66
N ILE A 422 -11.62 -10.05 31.36
CA ILE A 422 -12.65 -9.08 30.96
C ILE A 422 -12.35 -8.54 29.56
N GLY A 423 -13.36 -8.07 28.83
CA GLY A 423 -13.18 -7.44 27.53
C GLY A 423 -12.54 -6.04 27.64
N PHE A 424 -12.05 -5.53 26.52
CA PHE A 424 -11.49 -4.17 26.46
C PHE A 424 -12.52 -3.09 26.85
N ASP A 425 -13.73 -3.16 26.29
CA ASP A 425 -14.80 -2.20 26.60
C ASP A 425 -15.22 -2.28 28.08
N ASP A 426 -15.25 -3.50 28.64
CA ASP A 426 -15.53 -3.73 30.05
C ASP A 426 -14.44 -3.15 30.96
N LEU A 427 -13.17 -3.30 30.58
CA LEU A 427 -12.05 -2.67 31.28
C LEU A 427 -12.19 -1.15 31.27
N VAL A 428 -12.51 -0.57 30.09
CA VAL A 428 -12.73 0.88 29.96
C VAL A 428 -13.89 1.33 30.85
N GLY A 429 -15.02 0.62 30.84
CA GLY A 429 -16.18 0.91 31.68
C GLY A 429 -15.86 0.87 33.17
N GLY A 430 -15.25 -0.23 33.64
CA GLY A 430 -14.86 -0.40 35.04
C GLY A 430 -13.86 0.65 35.53
N VAL A 431 -12.84 0.98 34.73
CA VAL A 431 -11.87 2.04 35.06
C VAL A 431 -12.54 3.42 35.11
N THR A 432 -13.42 3.71 34.15
CA THR A 432 -14.18 4.98 34.11
C THR A 432 -15.08 5.11 35.33
N TYR A 433 -15.76 4.04 35.74
CA TYR A 433 -16.57 4.03 36.95
C TYR A 433 -15.75 4.37 38.20
N VAL A 434 -14.54 3.81 38.34
CA VAL A 434 -13.69 4.10 39.51
C VAL A 434 -13.23 5.56 39.52
N HIS A 435 -12.96 6.15 38.35
CA HIS A 435 -12.66 7.56 38.23
C HIS A 435 -13.85 8.44 38.63
N ASP A 436 -15.04 8.11 38.14
CA ASP A 436 -16.27 8.81 38.50
C ASP A 436 -16.55 8.69 40.01
N LEU A 437 -16.37 7.50 40.59
CA LEU A 437 -16.53 7.25 42.01
C LEU A 437 -15.56 8.12 42.84
N GLU A 438 -14.28 8.18 42.47
CA GLU A 438 -13.27 9.01 43.13
C GLU A 438 -13.65 10.51 43.11
N THR A 439 -14.22 10.98 42.02
CA THR A 439 -14.52 12.41 41.80
C THR A 439 -15.94 12.81 42.22
N SER A 440 -16.84 11.83 42.43
CA SER A 440 -18.26 12.06 42.70
C SER A 440 -18.54 12.75 44.03
N GLY A 441 -17.70 12.53 45.05
CA GLY A 441 -17.98 12.93 46.43
C GLY A 441 -19.18 12.21 47.04
N GLN A 442 -19.53 11.01 46.53
CA GLN A 442 -20.60 10.18 47.09
C GLN A 442 -20.35 9.86 48.56
N ASP A 443 -21.44 9.76 49.33
CA ASP A 443 -21.39 9.37 50.73
C ASP A 443 -21.16 7.87 50.84
N TRP A 444 -20.27 7.49 51.76
CA TRP A 444 -20.08 6.13 52.23
C TRP A 444 -20.93 5.92 53.50
N THR A 445 -21.66 4.81 53.57
CA THR A 445 -22.31 4.38 54.82
C THR A 445 -22.01 2.92 55.12
N VAL A 446 -22.14 2.46 56.37
CA VAL A 446 -21.91 1.01 56.66
C VAL A 446 -22.86 0.09 55.93
N LEU A 447 -24.12 0.51 55.82
CA LEU A 447 -25.23 -0.36 55.46
C LEU A 447 -25.60 -0.25 53.97
N TRP A 448 -25.13 0.80 53.31
CA TRP A 448 -25.42 1.17 51.92
C TRP A 448 -24.25 1.95 51.35
N ASP A 449 -23.98 1.79 50.05
CA ASP A 449 -22.89 2.47 49.35
C ASP A 449 -21.53 2.24 50.04
N ASN A 450 -21.38 1.02 50.58
CA ASN A 450 -20.21 0.59 51.32
C ASN A 450 -19.16 -0.04 50.39
N CYS A 451 -18.03 -0.51 50.94
CA CYS A 451 -16.97 -1.12 50.14
C CYS A 451 -17.42 -2.36 49.35
N THR A 452 -18.43 -3.09 49.84
CA THR A 452 -19.01 -4.27 49.17
C THR A 452 -19.90 -3.86 48.03
N ASP A 453 -20.79 -2.88 48.23
CA ASP A 453 -21.67 -2.37 47.18
C ASP A 453 -20.83 -1.86 46.00
N GLU A 454 -19.82 -1.03 46.27
CA GLU A 454 -18.94 -0.49 45.23
C GLU A 454 -18.09 -1.55 44.53
N ALA A 455 -17.59 -2.56 45.26
CA ALA A 455 -16.87 -3.67 44.63
C ALA A 455 -17.77 -4.46 43.66
N ILE A 456 -19.06 -4.61 44.00
CA ILE A 456 -20.05 -5.25 43.13
C ILE A 456 -20.35 -4.37 41.91
N ILE A 457 -20.51 -3.05 42.08
CA ILE A 457 -20.75 -2.13 40.96
C ILE A 457 -19.55 -2.14 40.00
N VAL A 458 -18.33 -2.00 40.52
CA VAL A 458 -17.10 -2.11 39.72
C VAL A 458 -17.07 -3.43 38.95
N GLY A 459 -17.48 -4.54 39.57
CA GLY A 459 -17.66 -5.83 38.91
C GLY A 459 -18.63 -5.76 37.73
N ASN A 460 -19.83 -5.23 37.96
CA ASN A 460 -20.87 -5.12 36.94
C ASN A 460 -20.48 -4.19 35.79
N GLU A 461 -19.86 -3.05 36.08
CA GLU A 461 -19.35 -2.09 35.08
C GLU A 461 -18.18 -2.67 34.28
N ALA A 462 -17.46 -3.64 34.86
CA ALA A 462 -16.44 -4.45 34.19
C ALA A 462 -16.99 -5.76 33.60
N GLY A 463 -18.29 -5.83 33.32
CA GLY A 463 -18.92 -6.94 32.62
C GLY A 463 -19.13 -8.22 33.44
N VAL A 464 -18.85 -8.20 34.75
CA VAL A 464 -19.09 -9.34 35.67
C VAL A 464 -20.52 -9.32 36.19
N ASP A 465 -21.48 -9.62 35.31
CA ASP A 465 -22.93 -9.60 35.60
C ASP A 465 -23.44 -10.71 36.54
N THR A 466 -22.57 -11.68 36.86
CA THR A 466 -22.91 -12.81 37.72
C THR A 466 -23.12 -12.45 39.20
N ILE A 467 -22.70 -11.24 39.62
CA ILE A 467 -22.76 -10.82 41.02
C ILE A 467 -24.09 -10.11 41.29
N SER A 468 -25.03 -10.82 41.90
CA SER A 468 -26.31 -10.22 42.31
C SER A 468 -26.21 -9.58 43.69
N TYR A 469 -26.72 -8.35 43.83
CA TYR A 469 -26.96 -7.71 45.14
C TYR A 469 -27.83 -8.53 46.09
N HIS A 470 -28.62 -9.48 45.57
CA HIS A 470 -29.56 -10.23 46.38
C HIS A 470 -28.84 -11.23 47.30
N GLY A 471 -28.55 -10.80 48.52
CA GLY A 471 -27.99 -11.62 49.60
C GLY A 471 -26.52 -11.34 49.91
N ILE A 472 -25.87 -10.43 49.18
CA ILE A 472 -24.50 -9.98 49.48
C ILE A 472 -24.61 -8.57 50.07
N THR A 473 -24.54 -8.45 51.40
CA THR A 473 -24.70 -7.16 52.11
C THR A 473 -23.49 -6.77 52.94
N SER A 474 -22.50 -7.67 53.01
CA SER A 474 -21.30 -7.48 53.80
C SER A 474 -20.07 -8.07 53.10
N PRO A 475 -18.86 -7.65 53.49
CA PRO A 475 -17.62 -8.24 53.00
C PRO A 475 -17.54 -9.75 53.26
N ALA A 476 -18.11 -10.23 54.37
CA ALA A 476 -18.18 -11.66 54.67
C ALA A 476 -19.07 -12.41 53.66
N ASP A 477 -20.25 -11.87 53.34
CA ASP A 477 -21.13 -12.47 52.32
C ASP A 477 -20.44 -12.50 50.94
N LEU A 478 -19.70 -11.44 50.59
CA LEU A 478 -18.96 -11.37 49.33
C LEU A 478 -17.79 -12.36 49.31
N SER A 479 -17.05 -12.49 50.42
CA SER A 479 -15.98 -13.49 50.59
C SER A 479 -16.51 -14.91 50.33
N ASP A 480 -17.61 -15.28 50.98
CA ASP A 480 -18.27 -16.58 50.80
C ASP A 480 -18.71 -16.78 49.36
N TRP A 481 -19.32 -15.76 48.75
CA TRP A 481 -19.77 -15.82 47.36
C TRP A 481 -18.61 -16.00 46.37
N LEU A 482 -17.52 -15.24 46.54
CA LEU A 482 -16.33 -15.30 45.69
C LEU A 482 -15.63 -16.66 45.77
N ASN A 483 -15.65 -17.32 46.93
CA ASN A 483 -15.11 -18.66 47.12
C ASN A 483 -16.01 -19.77 46.53
N ALA A 484 -17.32 -19.52 46.48
CA ALA A 484 -18.30 -20.51 46.04
C ALA A 484 -18.49 -20.57 44.52
N ASN A 485 -18.17 -19.50 43.81
CA ASN A 485 -18.38 -19.36 42.36
C ASN A 485 -17.08 -19.28 41.63
#